data_AF-A0A3D1RN16-F1
#
_entry.id   AF-A0A3D1RN16-F1
#
_cell.length_a   1.000
_cell.length_b   1.000
_cell.length_c   1.000
_cell.angle_alpha   90.00
_cell.angle_beta   90.00
_cell.angle_gamma   90.00
#
_symmetry.space_group_name_H-M   'P 1'
#
loop_
_entity.id
_entity.type
_entity.pdbx_description
1 polymer ?
#
loop_
_entity_poly.entity_id
_entity_poly.type
_entity_poly.pdbx_seq_one_letter_code
_entity_poly.pdbx_strand_id
1 'polypeptide(L)'
;YKDGKPVDHALVDAVILNDTFIGSRAVWDEDRIHQVMVTRGSPSSIGISAIAGNLEPIGVNEPKGMLIDMGSGDIDIIVPLAPGLIRPINNCRYRMLGIDEEIEVGYGPCVIALDGEREVEVGAEEKVSVKLTFDGPRVVKADEALRTAVARGYSKGPEALKNLSWLKEVK
;
A
#
# COMPACT_ATOMS: atom_id res chain seq x y z
N TYR A 1 -12.17 -3.72 -7.63
CA TYR A 1 -13.09 -4.10 -8.70
C TYR A 1 -13.94 -2.90 -9.06
N LYS A 2 -14.21 -2.68 -10.35
CA LYS A 2 -15.21 -1.70 -10.82
C LYS A 2 -16.29 -2.46 -11.57
N ASP A 3 -17.55 -2.29 -11.17
CA ASP A 3 -18.71 -3.01 -11.69
C ASP A 3 -18.49 -4.53 -11.77
N GLY A 4 -17.90 -5.09 -10.71
CA GLY A 4 -17.60 -6.51 -10.59
C GLY A 4 -16.37 -7.00 -11.38
N LYS A 5 -15.66 -6.12 -12.10
CA LYS A 5 -14.45 -6.48 -12.86
C LYS A 5 -13.18 -6.07 -12.12
N PRO A 6 -12.15 -6.94 -12.03
CA PRO A 6 -10.86 -6.53 -11.51
C PRO A 6 -10.24 -5.50 -12.47
N VAL A 7 -9.75 -4.39 -11.92
CA VAL A 7 -9.13 -3.31 -12.69
C VAL A 7 -7.67 -3.10 -12.31
N ASP A 8 -7.34 -3.25 -11.03
CA ASP A 8 -5.98 -3.17 -10.50
C ASP A 8 -5.92 -3.84 -9.10
N HIS A 9 -4.74 -3.86 -8.49
CA HIS A 9 -4.43 -4.42 -7.19
C HIS A 9 -3.38 -3.58 -6.45
N ALA A 10 -3.40 -3.69 -5.12
CA ALA A 10 -2.37 -3.16 -4.23
C ALA A 10 -1.77 -4.28 -3.39
N LEU A 11 -0.48 -4.18 -3.09
CA LEU A 11 0.24 -5.12 -2.23
C LEU A 11 0.24 -4.70 -0.77
N VAL A 12 0.31 -3.40 -0.49
CA VAL A 12 0.50 -2.85 0.85
C VAL A 12 -0.75 -2.10 1.30
N ASP A 13 -1.18 -1.12 0.51
CA ASP A 13 -2.27 -0.23 0.86
C ASP A 13 -3.11 0.20 -0.34
N ALA A 14 -4.42 0.28 -0.11
CA ALA A 14 -5.40 0.95 -0.95
C ALA A 14 -6.02 2.10 -0.15
N VAL A 15 -5.81 3.32 -0.61
CA VAL A 15 -6.18 4.55 0.08
C VAL A 15 -7.23 5.25 -0.74
N ILE A 16 -8.35 5.57 -0.14
CA ILE A 16 -9.39 6.31 -0.84
C ILE A 16 -9.38 7.75 -0.39
N LEU A 17 -9.30 8.63 -1.38
CA LEU A 17 -9.12 10.06 -1.24
C LEU A 17 -10.40 10.79 -1.66
N ASN A 18 -10.73 11.86 -0.94
CA ASN A 18 -11.83 12.78 -1.26
C ASN A 18 -11.47 13.73 -2.43
N ASP A 19 -10.91 13.17 -3.49
CA ASP A 19 -10.49 13.89 -4.69
C ASP A 19 -11.24 13.40 -5.90
N THR A 20 -11.48 14.29 -6.86
CA THR A 20 -12.27 13.98 -8.06
C THR A 20 -11.42 13.74 -9.30
N PHE A 21 -10.10 13.93 -9.25
CA PHE A 21 -9.21 13.84 -10.41
C PHE A 21 -7.82 13.30 -10.06
N ILE A 22 -7.24 12.50 -10.96
CA ILE A 22 -5.84 12.06 -10.92
C ILE A 22 -4.87 13.24 -11.00
N GLY A 23 -3.80 13.19 -10.21
CA GLY A 23 -2.68 14.15 -10.30
C GLY A 23 -2.37 14.93 -9.02
N SER A 24 -3.13 14.71 -7.96
CA SER A 24 -2.82 15.25 -6.66
C SER A 24 -1.84 14.35 -5.91
N ARG A 25 -0.55 14.58 -6.10
CA ARG A 25 0.54 13.71 -5.62
C ARG A 25 0.68 13.55 -4.11
N ALA A 26 -0.24 14.06 -3.29
CA ALA A 26 -0.17 14.01 -1.84
C ALA A 26 -1.16 12.98 -1.27
N VAL A 27 -0.92 11.69 -1.52
CA VAL A 27 -1.67 10.57 -0.91
C VAL A 27 -1.50 10.56 0.62
N TRP A 28 -0.43 11.16 1.13
CA TRP A 28 -0.11 11.26 2.55
C TRP A 28 -0.80 12.42 3.28
N ASP A 29 -1.55 13.27 2.58
CA ASP A 29 -2.28 14.37 3.21
C ASP A 29 -3.49 13.81 3.96
N GLU A 30 -3.39 13.77 5.29
CA GLU A 30 -4.36 13.13 6.17
C GLU A 30 -5.78 13.69 6.03
N ASP A 31 -5.91 14.97 5.68
CA ASP A 31 -7.19 15.65 5.54
C ASP A 31 -7.97 15.16 4.30
N ARG A 32 -7.27 14.55 3.35
CA ARG A 32 -7.83 14.05 2.09
C ARG A 32 -8.18 12.57 2.16
N ILE A 33 -7.61 11.84 3.10
CA ILE A 33 -7.82 10.42 3.28
C ILE A 33 -9.16 10.18 3.93
N HIS A 34 -10.06 9.49 3.25
CA HIS A 34 -11.33 9.06 3.83
C HIS A 34 -11.22 7.70 4.51
N GLN A 35 -10.54 6.77 3.84
CA GLN A 35 -10.43 5.39 4.29
C GLN A 35 -9.10 4.78 3.81
N VAL A 36 -8.59 3.84 4.59
CA VAL A 36 -7.37 3.10 4.27
C VAL A 36 -7.64 1.61 4.45
N MET A 37 -7.27 0.82 3.46
CA MET A 37 -7.20 -0.64 3.55
C MET A 37 -5.74 -1.08 3.43
N VAL A 38 -5.26 -1.87 4.39
CA VAL A 38 -3.89 -2.38 4.38
C VAL A 38 -3.84 -3.90 4.50
N THR A 39 -2.80 -4.50 3.94
CA THR A 39 -2.43 -5.90 4.14
C THR A 39 -1.38 -6.09 5.22
N ARG A 40 -0.66 -5.03 5.58
CA ARG A 40 0.45 -5.05 6.53
C ARG A 40 0.68 -3.69 7.17
N GLY A 41 1.29 -3.69 8.36
CA GLY A 41 1.66 -2.46 9.07
C GLY A 41 2.67 -2.76 10.16
N SER A 42 3.77 -2.00 10.21
CA SER A 42 4.78 -2.10 11.26
C SER A 42 4.92 -0.76 11.97
N PRO A 43 5.12 -0.73 13.31
CA PRO A 43 5.48 0.50 14.02
C PRO A 43 6.77 1.15 13.49
N SER A 44 7.62 0.35 12.83
CA SER A 44 8.86 0.81 12.19
C SER A 44 8.69 1.31 10.76
N SER A 45 7.48 1.23 10.19
CA SER A 45 7.19 1.70 8.84
C SER A 45 7.13 3.23 8.79
N ILE A 46 7.29 3.77 7.58
CA ILE A 46 6.99 5.18 7.24
C ILE A 46 5.93 5.15 6.14
N GLY A 47 5.01 6.12 6.12
CA GLY A 47 3.93 6.21 5.13
C GLY A 47 2.58 5.76 5.66
N ILE A 48 1.63 5.54 4.75
CA ILE A 48 0.24 5.18 5.09
C ILE A 48 0.16 3.88 5.90
N SER A 49 0.94 2.86 5.53
CA SER A 49 0.99 1.60 6.28
C SER A 49 1.48 1.76 7.74
N ALA A 50 2.13 2.88 8.08
CA ALA A 50 2.52 3.18 9.45
C ALA A 50 1.33 3.54 10.34
N ILE A 51 0.20 3.98 9.77
CA ILE A 51 -1.05 4.21 10.53
C ILE A 51 -1.49 2.87 11.14
N ALA A 52 -1.63 1.83 10.32
CA ALA A 52 -1.95 0.49 10.79
C ALA A 52 -0.91 -0.05 11.77
N GLY A 53 0.38 0.18 11.47
CA GLY A 53 1.48 -0.21 12.36
C GLY A 53 1.41 0.41 13.75
N ASN A 54 0.86 1.61 13.90
CA ASN A 54 0.69 2.29 15.19
C ASN A 54 -0.67 2.01 15.85
N LEU A 55 -1.64 1.43 15.13
CA LEU A 55 -2.93 0.98 15.68
C LEU A 55 -2.85 -0.47 16.18
N GLU A 56 -2.59 -1.41 15.27
CA GLU A 56 -2.42 -2.83 15.54
C GLU A 56 -1.50 -3.41 14.45
N PRO A 57 -0.22 -3.72 14.77
CA PRO A 57 0.72 -4.25 13.79
C PRO A 57 0.21 -5.51 13.07
N ILE A 58 0.50 -5.59 11.77
CA ILE A 58 0.19 -6.73 10.90
C ILE A 58 1.46 -7.16 10.18
N GLY A 59 1.90 -8.38 10.47
CA GLY A 59 3.03 -9.02 9.82
C GLY A 59 2.74 -9.40 8.37
N VAL A 60 3.81 -9.52 7.59
CA VAL A 60 3.77 -9.77 6.13
C VAL A 60 3.12 -11.09 5.72
N ASN A 61 3.04 -12.05 6.64
CA ASN A 61 2.50 -13.39 6.40
C ASN A 61 1.20 -13.63 7.19
N GLU A 62 0.67 -12.62 7.87
CA GLU A 62 -0.56 -12.78 8.64
C GLU A 62 -1.76 -12.80 7.68
N PRO A 63 -2.72 -13.73 7.86
CA PRO A 63 -3.87 -13.88 6.99
C PRO A 63 -4.99 -12.87 7.35
N LYS A 64 -4.62 -11.59 7.52
CA LYS A 64 -5.55 -10.53 7.89
C LYS A 64 -5.09 -9.20 7.30
N GLY A 65 -6.04 -8.30 7.09
CA GLY A 65 -5.79 -6.90 6.76
C GLY A 65 -6.44 -5.99 7.79
N MET A 66 -6.48 -4.71 7.51
CA MET A 66 -7.19 -3.73 8.33
C MET A 66 -7.88 -2.70 7.45
N LEU A 67 -9.11 -2.37 7.83
CA LEU A 67 -9.87 -1.24 7.34
C LEU A 67 -9.81 -0.13 8.38
N ILE A 68 -9.43 1.07 7.96
CA ILE A 68 -9.32 2.25 8.81
C ILE A 68 -10.22 3.32 8.22
N ASP A 69 -11.18 3.78 9.01
CA ASP A 69 -12.00 4.95 8.66
C ASP A 69 -11.41 6.18 9.34
N MET A 70 -11.17 7.24 8.57
CA MET A 70 -10.67 8.52 9.09
C MET A 70 -11.84 9.41 9.55
N GLY A 71 -11.63 10.16 10.64
CA GLY A 71 -12.57 11.17 11.13
C GLY A 71 -13.91 10.67 11.69
N SER A 72 -14.05 9.36 11.95
CA SER A 72 -15.31 8.74 12.41
C SER A 72 -15.18 7.87 13.67
N GLY A 73 -14.03 7.93 14.33
CA GLY A 73 -13.71 7.19 15.55
C GLY A 73 -13.30 8.08 16.72
N ASP A 74 -12.64 7.46 17.70
CA ASP A 74 -12.23 8.04 18.98
C ASP A 74 -10.75 7.78 19.29
N ILE A 75 -9.99 7.27 18.31
CA ILE A 75 -8.57 6.96 18.44
C ILE A 75 -7.73 8.06 17.80
N ASP A 76 -6.82 8.62 18.60
CA ASP A 76 -5.79 9.56 18.16
C ASP A 76 -4.40 8.91 18.26
N ILE A 77 -3.61 9.01 17.19
CA ILE A 77 -2.25 8.48 17.12
C ILE A 77 -1.30 9.48 16.46
N ILE A 78 0.01 9.29 16.66
CA ILE A 78 1.05 9.98 15.88
C ILE A 78 1.68 9.00 14.90
N VAL A 79 1.86 9.44 13.65
CA VAL A 79 2.33 8.56 12.58
C VAL A 79 3.45 9.23 11.78
N PRO A 80 4.56 8.52 11.51
CA PRO A 80 5.57 8.98 10.57
C PRO A 80 5.08 8.79 9.12
N LEU A 81 4.43 9.80 8.55
CA LEU A 81 3.88 9.72 7.19
C LEU A 81 4.95 9.87 6.10
N ALA A 82 6.05 10.56 6.37
CA ALA A 82 7.19 10.65 5.48
C ALA A 82 8.49 10.93 6.27
N PRO A 83 9.69 10.80 5.67
CA PRO A 83 10.92 11.21 6.33
C PRO A 83 10.86 12.66 6.81
N GLY A 84 10.98 12.87 8.13
CA GLY A 84 10.88 14.18 8.76
C GLY A 84 9.45 14.73 8.94
N LEU A 85 8.42 13.95 8.59
CA LEU A 85 7.01 14.33 8.71
C LEU A 85 6.27 13.37 9.64
N ILE A 86 6.10 13.79 10.89
CA ILE A 86 5.28 13.09 11.89
C ILE A 86 4.01 13.91 12.08
N ARG A 87 2.85 13.30 11.84
CA ARG A 87 1.54 13.96 11.91
C ARG A 87 0.61 13.23 12.89
N PRO A 88 -0.26 13.96 13.59
CA PRO A 88 -1.36 13.34 14.29
C PRO A 88 -2.39 12.82 13.28
N ILE A 89 -2.92 11.62 13.51
CA ILE A 89 -4.14 11.12 12.88
C ILE A 89 -5.19 11.09 13.97
N ASN A 90 -6.22 11.93 13.83
CA ASN A 90 -7.23 12.13 14.86
C ASN A 90 -8.54 11.44 14.50
N ASN A 91 -9.28 11.00 15.51
CA ASN A 91 -10.62 10.41 15.39
C ASN A 91 -10.68 9.28 14.36
N CYS A 92 -9.66 8.42 14.30
CA CYS A 92 -9.72 7.23 13.46
C CYS A 92 -10.41 6.08 14.20
N ARG A 93 -10.96 5.15 13.45
CA ARG A 93 -11.38 3.84 13.94
C ARG A 93 -10.91 2.78 12.97
N TYR A 94 -10.70 1.56 13.44
CA TYR A 94 -10.31 0.48 12.57
C TYR A 94 -11.03 -0.82 12.93
N ARG A 95 -11.02 -1.74 11.98
CA ARG A 95 -11.36 -3.14 12.19
C ARG A 95 -10.48 -4.03 11.34
N MET A 96 -10.31 -5.26 11.80
CA MET A 96 -9.57 -6.26 11.03
C MET A 96 -10.39 -6.78 9.86
N LEU A 97 -9.71 -7.08 8.76
CA LEU A 97 -10.27 -7.67 7.55
C LEU A 97 -9.86 -9.13 7.44
N GLY A 98 -10.83 -9.99 7.11
CA GLY A 98 -10.59 -11.38 6.76
C GLY A 98 -10.19 -11.54 5.30
N ILE A 99 -9.54 -12.67 4.98
CA ILE A 99 -9.30 -13.07 3.60
C ILE A 99 -10.64 -13.30 2.88
N ASP A 100 -10.69 -12.91 1.62
CA ASP A 100 -11.86 -12.91 0.73
C ASP A 100 -13.00 -11.98 1.17
N GLU A 101 -12.77 -11.18 2.22
CA GLU A 101 -13.70 -10.12 2.60
C GLU A 101 -13.67 -9.00 1.56
N GLU A 102 -14.86 -8.61 1.10
CA GLU A 102 -15.07 -7.57 0.11
C GLU A 102 -15.69 -6.34 0.76
N ILE A 103 -15.03 -5.19 0.55
CA ILE A 103 -15.41 -3.88 1.08
C ILE A 103 -15.91 -3.04 -0.07
N GLU A 104 -17.18 -2.66 -0.02
CA GLU A 104 -17.74 -1.69 -0.95
C GLU A 104 -17.23 -0.28 -0.62
N VAL A 105 -16.77 0.42 -1.66
CA VAL A 105 -16.40 1.83 -1.56
C VAL A 105 -17.68 2.65 -1.68
N GLY A 106 -18.28 2.97 -0.54
CA GLY A 106 -19.61 3.59 -0.46
C GLY A 106 -19.67 5.10 -0.76
N TYR A 107 -18.65 5.67 -1.39
CA TYR A 107 -18.51 7.11 -1.62
C TYR A 107 -17.83 7.36 -2.96
N GLY A 108 -18.36 8.33 -3.68
CA GLY A 108 -17.90 8.73 -5.00
C GLY A 108 -18.60 10.02 -5.43
N PRO A 109 -18.04 10.79 -6.37
CA PRO A 109 -16.78 10.53 -7.07
C PRO A 109 -15.55 10.63 -6.16
N CYS A 110 -14.56 9.75 -6.36
CA CYS A 110 -13.34 9.68 -5.54
C CYS A 110 -12.14 9.13 -6.32
N VAL A 111 -10.95 9.15 -5.71
CA VAL A 111 -9.74 8.51 -6.23
C VAL A 111 -9.26 7.44 -5.26
N ILE A 112 -8.90 6.27 -5.77
CA ILE A 112 -8.25 5.20 -5.00
C ILE A 112 -6.78 5.15 -5.39
N ALA A 113 -5.90 5.50 -4.46
CA ALA A 113 -4.46 5.32 -4.60
C ALA A 113 -4.06 3.90 -4.16
N LEU A 114 -3.20 3.27 -4.94
CA LEU A 114 -2.74 1.89 -4.75
C LEU A 114 -1.22 1.87 -4.61
N ASP A 115 -0.72 1.38 -3.48
CA ASP A 115 0.70 1.33 -3.10
C ASP A 115 1.42 2.70 -3.17
N GLY A 116 0.66 3.80 -3.22
CA GLY A 116 1.18 5.16 -3.42
C GLY A 116 1.74 5.47 -4.82
N GLU A 117 1.63 4.54 -5.77
CA GLU A 117 2.21 4.68 -7.12
C GLU A 117 1.15 4.78 -8.23
N ARG A 118 0.02 4.08 -8.07
CA ARG A 118 -1.05 3.99 -9.06
C ARG A 118 -2.33 4.60 -8.51
N GLU A 119 -3.18 5.08 -9.40
CA GLU A 119 -4.44 5.73 -9.05
C GLU A 119 -5.58 5.17 -9.92
N VAL A 120 -6.75 4.98 -9.32
CA VAL A 120 -7.99 4.56 -9.99
C VAL A 120 -9.08 5.60 -9.69
N GLU A 121 -9.60 6.25 -10.73
CA GLU A 121 -10.75 7.16 -10.59
C GLU A 121 -12.05 6.38 -10.45
N VAL A 122 -12.93 6.89 -9.59
CA VAL A 122 -14.27 6.38 -9.35
C VAL A 122 -15.27 7.49 -9.66
N GLY A 123 -16.12 7.26 -10.65
CA GLY A 123 -17.23 8.14 -11.01
C GLY A 123 -18.42 7.98 -10.05
N ALA A 124 -19.36 8.93 -10.11
CA ALA A 124 -20.51 8.98 -9.20
C ALA A 124 -21.45 7.77 -9.27
N GLU A 125 -21.54 7.11 -10.43
CA GLU A 125 -22.44 5.97 -10.67
C GLU A 125 -21.71 4.61 -10.71
N GLU A 126 -20.38 4.61 -10.55
CA GLU A 126 -19.58 3.39 -10.65
C GLU A 126 -19.58 2.64 -9.32
N LYS A 127 -19.82 1.32 -9.36
CA LYS A 127 -19.75 0.48 -8.16
C LYS A 127 -18.35 -0.05 -7.98
N VAL A 128 -17.73 0.28 -6.86
CA VAL A 128 -16.34 -0.09 -6.60
C VAL A 128 -16.23 -0.87 -5.31
N SER A 129 -15.41 -1.92 -5.34
CA SER A 129 -15.11 -2.73 -4.17
C SER A 129 -13.64 -3.11 -4.10
N VAL A 130 -13.14 -3.33 -2.89
CA VAL A 130 -11.79 -3.83 -2.63
C VAL A 130 -11.93 -5.14 -1.89
N LYS A 131 -11.20 -6.17 -2.32
CA LYS A 131 -11.23 -7.50 -1.72
C LYS A 131 -9.85 -7.88 -1.25
N LEU A 132 -9.72 -8.28 0.01
CA LEU A 132 -8.47 -8.85 0.53
C LEU A 132 -8.31 -10.27 0.00
N THR A 133 -7.18 -10.60 -0.61
CA THR A 133 -6.97 -11.92 -1.22
C THR A 133 -5.51 -12.36 -1.13
N PHE A 134 -5.28 -13.67 -1.26
CA PHE A 134 -3.95 -14.26 -1.41
C PHE A 134 -3.52 -14.48 -2.86
N ASP A 135 -4.35 -14.10 -3.83
CA ASP A 135 -4.01 -14.15 -5.26
C ASP A 135 -3.11 -12.98 -5.70
N GLY A 136 -2.15 -12.62 -4.84
CA GLY A 136 -1.15 -11.60 -5.11
C GLY A 136 0.02 -12.13 -5.95
N PRO A 137 0.83 -11.24 -6.55
CA PRO A 137 2.01 -11.65 -7.30
C PRO A 137 3.02 -12.40 -6.41
N ARG A 138 3.83 -13.27 -7.02
CA ARG A 138 4.92 -13.94 -6.31
C ARG A 138 6.00 -12.93 -5.91
N VAL A 139 6.23 -12.80 -4.61
CA VAL A 139 7.24 -11.88 -4.05
C VAL A 139 8.56 -12.62 -3.85
N VAL A 140 9.66 -12.06 -4.37
CA VAL A 140 11.01 -12.58 -4.15
C VAL A 140 11.51 -12.17 -2.78
N LYS A 141 12.08 -13.10 -2.02
CA LYS A 141 12.84 -12.80 -0.80
C LYS A 141 14.19 -12.16 -1.16
N ALA A 142 14.19 -10.84 -1.34
CA ALA A 142 15.35 -10.11 -1.86
C ALA A 142 16.64 -10.34 -1.07
N ASP A 143 16.60 -10.30 0.27
CA ASP A 143 17.78 -10.54 1.11
C ASP A 143 18.36 -11.96 0.92
N GLU A 144 17.51 -12.99 0.94
CA GLU A 144 17.93 -14.38 0.70
C GLU A 144 18.49 -14.55 -0.73
N ALA A 145 17.83 -13.94 -1.73
CA ALA A 145 18.27 -13.99 -3.12
C ALA A 145 19.65 -13.33 -3.30
N LEU A 146 19.85 -12.14 -2.72
CA LEU A 146 21.11 -11.40 -2.79
C LEU A 146 22.23 -12.12 -2.04
N ARG A 147 21.97 -12.64 -0.83
CA ARG A 147 22.95 -13.46 -0.09
C ARG A 147 23.35 -14.69 -0.88
N THR A 148 22.40 -15.37 -1.52
CA THR A 148 22.66 -16.53 -2.37
C THR A 148 23.50 -16.15 -3.59
N ALA A 149 23.20 -15.02 -4.23
CA ALA A 149 23.97 -14.51 -5.36
C ALA A 149 25.44 -14.25 -4.96
N VAL A 150 25.66 -13.59 -3.82
CA VAL A 150 27.02 -13.33 -3.30
C VAL A 150 27.75 -14.63 -2.97
N ALA A 151 27.09 -15.57 -2.27
CA ALA A 151 27.68 -16.86 -1.89
C ALA A 151 28.08 -17.71 -3.12
N ARG A 152 27.33 -17.59 -4.22
CA ARG A 152 27.61 -18.28 -5.49
C ARG A 152 28.55 -17.49 -6.42
N GLY A 153 29.09 -16.36 -5.97
CA GLY A 153 30.05 -15.58 -6.74
C GLY A 153 29.46 -14.72 -7.87
N TYR A 154 28.13 -14.57 -7.96
CA TYR A 154 27.49 -13.74 -9.00
C TYR A 154 27.92 -12.27 -8.96
N SER A 155 28.36 -11.79 -7.81
CA SER A 155 28.83 -10.41 -7.61
C SER A 155 30.36 -10.30 -7.56
N LYS A 156 31.12 -11.36 -7.91
CA LYS A 156 32.58 -11.39 -7.77
C LYS A 156 33.28 -11.89 -9.05
N GLY A 157 34.41 -11.29 -9.38
CA GLY A 157 35.31 -11.73 -10.44
C GLY A 157 34.95 -11.23 -11.85
N PRO A 158 35.77 -11.58 -12.87
CA PRO A 158 35.63 -11.08 -14.23
C PRO A 158 34.28 -11.41 -14.90
N GLU A 159 33.69 -12.56 -14.59
CA GLU A 159 32.36 -12.96 -15.09
C GLU A 159 31.24 -12.03 -14.59
N ALA A 160 31.29 -11.60 -13.32
CA ALA A 160 30.32 -10.65 -12.79
C ALA A 160 30.40 -9.28 -13.50
N LEU A 161 31.59 -8.87 -13.93
CA LEU A 161 31.78 -7.63 -14.71
C LEU A 161 31.25 -7.78 -16.15
N LYS A 162 31.30 -8.98 -16.74
CA LYS A 162 30.65 -9.25 -18.04
C LYS A 162 29.14 -9.08 -17.94
N ASN A 163 28.52 -9.46 -16.82
CA ASN A 163 27.10 -9.23 -16.55
C ASN A 163 26.73 -7.74 -16.41
N LEU A 164 27.66 -6.79 -16.50
CA LEU A 164 27.36 -5.35 -16.56
C LEU A 164 27.39 -4.82 -18.00
N SER A 165 27.81 -5.61 -19.00
CA SER A 165 27.96 -5.12 -20.38
C SER A 165 26.63 -4.71 -21.01
N TRP A 166 25.52 -5.35 -20.64
CA TRP A 166 24.16 -5.03 -21.09
C TRP A 166 23.52 -3.84 -20.36
N LEU A 167 24.03 -3.46 -19.18
CA LEU A 167 23.64 -2.21 -18.50
C LEU A 167 24.38 -0.99 -19.07
N LYS A 168 25.41 -1.24 -19.91
CA LYS A 168 26.16 -0.22 -20.64
C LYS A 168 25.64 -0.09 -22.08
N GLU A 169 24.40 0.35 -22.22
CA GLU A 169 23.83 0.91 -23.44
C GLU A 169 23.02 2.15 -23.00
N VAL A 170 23.16 3.38 -23.51
CA VAL A 170 23.97 4.04 -24.55
C VAL A 170 24.10 5.50 -24.08
N LYS A 171 25.28 6.14 -24.25
CA LYS A 171 25.40 7.60 -24.22
C LYS A 171 25.30 8.12 -25.65
#